data_AF-A0A392UCC6-F1
#
_entry.id   AF-A0A392UCC6-F1
#
_cell.length_a   1.000
_cell.length_b   1.000
_cell.length_c   1.000
_cell.angle_alpha   90.00
_cell.angle_beta   90.00
_cell.angle_gamma   90.00
#
_symmetry.space_group_name_H-M   'P 1'
#
loop_
_entity.id
_entity.type
_entity.pdbx_description
1 polymer ?
#
loop_
_entity_poly.entity_id
_entity_poly.type
_entity_poly.pdbx_seq_one_letter_code
_entity_poly.pdbx_strand_id
1 'polypeptide(L)' 'MNPPTFEEQYEPTEASEWFFRMEDMLEDLECTPAEKVTFATRFFRGSASNWWHG' A
#
# COMPACT_ATOMS: atom_id res chain seq x y z
N MET A 1 6.01 13.97 -2.46
CA MET A 1 5.12 12.95 -1.88
C MET A 1 5.85 12.17 -0.80
N ASN A 2 5.17 11.75 0.27
CA ASN A 2 5.69 10.87 1.31
C ASN A 2 4.74 9.67 1.47
N PRO A 3 4.87 8.61 0.64
CA PRO A 3 3.92 7.51 0.61
C PRO A 3 3.94 6.72 1.93
N PRO A 4 2.77 6.31 2.45
CA PRO A 4 2.71 5.53 3.68
C PRO A 4 3.24 4.11 3.48
N THR A 5 3.90 3.56 4.49
CA THR A 5 4.32 2.15 4.53
C THR A 5 3.33 1.30 5.33
N PHE A 6 3.29 0.00 5.05
CA PHE A 6 2.44 -0.96 5.77
C PHE A 6 3.24 -2.19 6.17
N GLU A 7 3.30 -2.49 7.47
CA GLU A 7 4.05 -3.63 8.02
C GLU A 7 3.14 -4.77 8.43
N GLU A 8 2.30 -4.48 9.42
CA GLU A 8 1.35 -5.38 10.04
C GLU A 8 0.45 -4.49 10.89
N GLN A 9 -0.85 -4.74 10.86
CA GLN A 9 -1.79 -3.98 11.66
C GLN A 9 -2.85 -4.92 12.23
N TYR A 10 -3.12 -4.75 13.51
CA TYR A 10 -4.14 -5.54 14.23
C TYR A 10 -5.51 -4.88 14.15
N GLU A 11 -5.55 -3.57 13.90
CA GLU A 11 -6.77 -2.79 13.79
C GLU A 11 -7.19 -2.64 12.31
N PRO A 12 -8.37 -3.15 11.90
CA PRO A 12 -8.84 -3.09 10.51
C PRO A 12 -8.94 -1.66 9.95
N THR A 13 -9.15 -0.68 10.81
CA THR A 13 -9.27 0.74 10.44
C THR A 13 -7.95 1.30 9.93
N GLU A 14 -6.83 0.95 10.56
CA GLU A 14 -5.52 1.42 10.13
C GLU A 14 -5.20 0.90 8.72
N ALA A 15 -5.63 -0.33 8.41
CA ALA A 15 -5.33 -0.95 7.12
C ALA A 15 -6.13 -0.26 6.03
N SER A 16 -7.39 0.04 6.33
CA SER A 16 -8.26 0.82 5.45
C SER A 16 -7.72 2.22 5.21
N GLU A 17 -7.23 2.91 6.25
CA GLU A 17 -6.59 4.23 6.10
C GLU A 17 -5.34 4.17 5.22
N TRP A 18 -4.51 3.13 5.37
CA TRP A 18 -3.36 2.94 4.49
C TRP A 18 -3.80 2.78 3.03
N PHE A 19 -4.83 1.96 2.76
CA PHE A 19 -5.37 1.78 1.41
C PHE A 19 -5.88 3.08 0.80
N PHE A 20 -6.71 3.83 1.52
CA PHE A 20 -7.25 5.09 1.01
C PHE A 20 -6.15 6.10 0.67
N ARG A 21 -5.14 6.22 1.54
CA ARG A 21 -4.01 7.14 1.29
C ARG A 21 -3.14 6.71 0.11
N MET A 22 -2.96 5.40 -0.08
CA MET A 22 -2.23 4.90 -1.24
C MET A 22 -3.03 5.07 -2.53
N GLU A 23 -4.33 4.85 -2.48
CA GLU A 23 -5.21 5.00 -3.64
C GLU A 23 -5.25 6.45 -4.13
N ASP A 24 -5.48 7.42 -3.24
CA ASP A 24 -5.46 8.86 -3.54
C ASP A 24 -4.16 9.27 -4.23
N MET A 25 -3.01 8.86 -3.66
CA MET A 25 -1.70 9.15 -4.25
C MET A 25 -1.46 8.50 -5.62
N LEU A 26 -1.99 7.30 -5.84
CA LEU A 26 -1.81 6.57 -7.10
C LEU A 26 -2.74 7.09 -8.20
N GLU A 27 -3.89 7.65 -7.82
CA GLU A 27 -4.79 8.36 -8.73
C GLU A 27 -4.18 9.68 -9.18
N ASP A 28 -3.57 10.44 -8.27
CA ASP A 28 -2.81 11.66 -8.60
C ASP A 28 -1.65 11.39 -9.57
N LEU A 29 -1.09 10.17 -9.55
CA LEU A 29 -0.02 9.71 -10.45
C LEU A 29 -0.54 9.09 -11.75
N GLU A 30 -1.86 9.05 -11.95
CA GLU A 30 -2.54 8.45 -13.10
C GLU A 30 -2.11 6.99 -13.36
N CYS A 31 -1.81 6.23 -12.30
CA CYS A 31 -1.37 4.84 -12.43
C CYS A 31 -2.50 3.97 -12.98
N THR A 32 -2.17 3.12 -13.96
CA THR A 32 -3.07 2.05 -14.40
C THR A 32 -3.32 1.05 -13.26
N PRO A 33 -4.41 0.28 -13.29
CA PRO A 33 -4.69 -0.71 -12.24
C PRO A 33 -3.54 -1.70 -11.99
N ALA A 34 -2.81 -2.11 -13.03
CA ALA A 34 -1.65 -3.00 -12.90
C ALA A 34 -0.45 -2.30 -12.24
N GLU A 35 -0.24 -1.02 -12.53
CA GLU A 35 0.80 -0.20 -11.89
C GLU A 35 0.46 0.08 -10.43
N LYS A 36 -0.82 0.29 -10.07
CA LYS A 36 -1.26 0.50 -8.68
C LYS A 36 -0.80 -0.63 -7.77
N VAL A 37 -1.03 -1.89 -8.18
CA VAL A 37 -0.60 -3.08 -7.42
C VAL A 37 0.93 -3.15 -7.33
N THR A 38 1.61 -2.98 -8.46
CA THR A 38 3.08 -3.04 -8.52
C THR A 38 3.72 -1.96 -7.64
N PHE A 39 3.13 -0.77 -7.59
CA PHE A 39 3.65 0.33 -6.80
C PHE A 39 3.34 0.15 -5.32
N ALA A 40 2.09 -0.15 -4.96
CA ALA A 40 1.66 -0.25 -3.56
C ALA A 40 2.43 -1.32 -2.78
N THR A 41 2.68 -2.46 -3.42
CA THR A 41 3.41 -3.59 -2.82
C THR A 41 4.86 -3.26 -2.47
N ARG A 42 5.48 -2.25 -3.11
CA ARG A 42 6.81 -1.75 -2.74
C ARG A 42 6.84 -0.99 -1.41
N PHE A 43 5.68 -0.64 -0.87
CA PHE A 43 5.53 0.02 0.43
C PHE A 43 5.12 -0.94 1.54
N PHE A 44 4.97 -2.23 1.23
CA PHE A 44 4.94 -3.27 2.25
C PHE A 44 6.30 -3.43 2.92
N ARG A 45 6.27 -3.70 4.21
CA ARG A 45 7.42 -3.86 5.09
C ARG A 45 7.12 -5.06 6.01
N GLY A 46 8.12 -5.54 6.75
CA GLY A 46 7.94 -6.60 7.75
C GLY A 46 7.09 -7.79 7.27
N SER A 47 6.10 -8.16 8.08
CA SER A 47 5.18 -9.28 7.86
C SER A 47 4.39 -9.19 6.55
N ALA A 48 3.88 -8.00 6.19
CA ALA A 48 3.13 -7.80 4.94
C ALA A 48 4.02 -8.03 3.70
N SER A 49 5.27 -7.58 3.74
CA SER A 49 6.23 -7.84 2.66
C SER A 49 6.53 -9.32 2.54
N ASN A 50 6.71 -10.01 3.67
CA ASN A 50 6.96 -11.46 3.67
C ASN A 50 5.77 -12.25 3.11
N TRP A 51 4.54 -11.85 3.46
CA TRP A 51 3.32 -12.47 2.95
C TRP A 51 3.14 -12.27 1.43
N TRP A 52 3.46 -11.09 0.91
CA TRP A 52 3.29 -10.79 -0.52
C TRP A 52 4.29 -11.53 -1.42
N HIS A 53 5.52 -11.78 -0.93
CA HIS A 53 6.59 -12.40 -1.71
C HIS A 53 6.76 -13.91 -1.45
N GLY A 54 6.14 -14.44 -0.39
CA GLY A 54 6.16 -15.86 -0.03
C GLY A 54 5.12 -16.66 -0.79
#